data_AF-A0A973P663-F1
#
_entry.id   AF-A0A973P663-F1
#
_cell.length_a   1.000
_cell.length_b   1.000
_cell.length_c   1.000
_cell.angle_alpha   90.00
_cell.angle_beta   90.00
_cell.angle_gamma   90.00
#
_symmetry.space_group_name_H-M   'P 1'
#
loop_
_entity.id
_entity.type
_entity.pdbx_description
1 polymer ?
#
loop_
_entity_poly.entity_id
_entity_poly.type
_entity_poly.pdbx_seq_one_letter_code
_entity_poly.pdbx_strand_id
1 'polypeptide(L)'
;MIGRVLLLTALTAPAQAAAPPALSVMTWNVCASHNKDCFFYGRSTQELAWKVGWYAVNQPIRPDVILLQEFCSGGTATLEKWLETKTRRAWTVRSAVIDSADGTPKQCARDSRGRSRGSFSIAVAVAGNATFDTHALTSPPWYQRRVALCATIPASRARVCGTHLSAGLSYDDKQNGAPYRTRQVRELLAVAAKPGYRVVIGGDLNARPPDSGQGSVAERNVTAPLYAAYQECDQRGAARNGRWTERHGSARIKLDYLFAPKGRVAGCYVEQRAASSDHKPLYVKVS
;
A
#
# COMPACT_ATOMS: atom_id res chain seq x y z
N MET A 1 -38.50 16.58 64.59
CA MET A 1 -37.23 16.07 64.04
C MET A 1 -37.42 15.88 62.53
N ILE A 2 -36.90 16.79 61.71
CA ILE A 2 -37.00 16.70 60.24
C ILE A 2 -35.62 16.26 59.74
N GLY A 3 -35.52 15.01 59.31
CA GLY A 3 -34.29 14.42 58.77
C GLY A 3 -34.02 14.97 57.37
N ARG A 4 -32.86 15.63 57.20
CA ARG A 4 -32.34 16.01 55.88
C ARG A 4 -31.77 14.77 55.20
N VAL A 5 -32.41 14.35 54.11
CA VAL A 5 -31.86 13.37 53.17
C VAL A 5 -30.85 14.09 52.28
N LEU A 6 -29.57 13.75 52.43
CA LEU A 6 -28.48 14.17 51.54
C LEU A 6 -28.49 13.25 50.31
N LEU A 7 -28.98 13.78 49.18
CA LEU A 7 -28.80 13.17 47.86
C LEU A 7 -27.35 13.39 47.40
N LEU A 8 -26.54 12.33 47.46
CA LEU A 8 -25.23 12.27 46.82
C LEU A 8 -25.44 12.01 45.32
N THR A 9 -25.34 13.05 44.51
CA THR A 9 -25.23 12.93 43.05
C THR A 9 -23.81 12.50 42.69
N ALA A 10 -23.63 11.21 42.40
CA ALA A 10 -22.39 10.70 41.84
C ALA A 10 -22.23 11.21 40.39
N LEU A 11 -21.33 12.16 40.20
CA LEU A 11 -20.87 12.60 38.87
C LEU A 11 -20.09 11.46 38.22
N THR A 12 -20.73 10.72 37.32
CA THR A 12 -20.05 9.77 36.43
C THR A 12 -19.30 10.56 35.37
N ALA A 13 -17.98 10.68 35.56
CA ALA A 13 -17.11 11.24 34.52
C ALA A 13 -17.23 10.37 33.25
N PRO A 14 -17.39 10.96 32.05
CA PRO A 14 -17.46 10.20 30.82
C PRO A 14 -16.16 9.42 30.63
N ALA A 15 -16.27 8.11 30.42
CA ALA A 15 -15.12 7.26 30.13
C ALA A 15 -14.45 7.74 28.84
N GLN A 16 -13.22 8.27 28.96
CA GLN A 16 -12.41 8.67 27.82
C GLN A 16 -12.13 7.42 26.98
N ALA A 17 -12.67 7.36 25.75
CA ALA A 17 -12.39 6.25 24.85
C ALA A 17 -10.86 6.15 24.64
N ALA A 18 -10.30 4.96 24.90
CA ALA A 18 -8.87 4.72 24.70
C ALA A 18 -8.46 5.06 23.27
N ALA A 19 -7.30 5.71 23.12
CA ALA A 19 -6.75 6.01 21.81
C ALA A 19 -6.57 4.70 21.01
N PRO A 20 -6.88 4.68 19.70
CA PRO A 20 -6.65 3.51 18.88
C PRO A 20 -5.18 3.07 18.98
N PRO A 21 -4.88 1.76 19.00
CA PRO A 21 -3.51 1.25 18.99
C PRO A 21 -2.69 1.85 17.85
N ALA A 22 -1.37 1.93 17.95
CA ALA A 22 -0.53 2.29 16.81
C ALA A 22 -0.71 1.29 15.65
N LEU A 23 -0.53 1.74 14.41
CA LEU A 23 -0.60 0.91 13.20
C LEU A 23 0.68 1.07 12.40
N SER A 24 1.28 -0.03 11.97
CA SER A 24 2.41 0.01 11.05
C SER A 24 2.03 -0.56 9.68
N VAL A 25 2.45 0.09 8.60
CA VAL A 25 2.13 -0.35 7.23
C VAL A 25 3.42 -0.45 6.42
N MET A 26 3.55 -1.53 5.66
CA MET A 26 4.58 -1.71 4.63
C MET A 26 3.93 -1.62 3.25
N THR A 27 4.59 -0.99 2.28
CA THR A 27 4.28 -1.14 0.87
C THR A 27 5.50 -1.62 0.10
N TRP A 28 5.29 -2.47 -0.91
CA TRP A 28 6.35 -2.92 -1.79
C TRP A 28 5.81 -3.44 -3.13
N ASN A 29 6.23 -2.84 -4.24
CA ASN A 29 6.14 -3.49 -5.54
C ASN A 29 7.16 -4.65 -5.59
N VAL A 30 6.66 -5.88 -5.64
CA VAL A 30 7.49 -7.09 -5.57
C VAL A 30 7.97 -7.54 -6.95
N CYS A 31 7.59 -6.88 -8.04
CA CYS A 31 8.04 -7.21 -9.39
C CYS A 31 8.03 -8.73 -9.71
N ALA A 32 7.00 -9.45 -9.25
CA ALA A 32 6.97 -10.92 -9.33
C ALA A 32 6.40 -11.44 -10.66
N SER A 33 5.79 -10.54 -11.44
CA SER A 33 4.86 -10.94 -12.48
C SER A 33 5.50 -11.26 -13.82
N HIS A 34 6.11 -10.27 -14.49
CA HIS A 34 6.53 -10.38 -15.89
C HIS A 34 7.94 -9.88 -16.20
N ASN A 35 8.52 -9.02 -15.37
CA ASN A 35 9.83 -8.44 -15.65
C ASN A 35 10.93 -9.47 -15.39
N LYS A 36 11.56 -9.98 -16.45
CA LYS A 36 12.64 -10.97 -16.39
C LYS A 36 13.89 -10.51 -15.63
N ASP A 37 14.06 -9.20 -15.49
CA ASP A 37 15.21 -8.62 -14.80
C ASP A 37 15.01 -8.57 -13.27
N CYS A 38 13.79 -8.85 -12.79
CA CYS A 38 13.48 -8.90 -11.38
C CYS A 38 13.76 -10.28 -10.78
N PHE A 39 14.33 -10.29 -9.57
CA PHE A 39 14.68 -11.52 -8.85
C PHE A 39 13.51 -12.51 -8.69
N PHE A 40 12.28 -11.99 -8.55
CA PHE A 40 11.08 -12.81 -8.38
C PHE A 40 10.50 -13.37 -9.68
N TYR A 41 11.03 -13.00 -10.85
CA TYR A 41 10.64 -13.63 -12.10
C TYR A 41 10.95 -15.13 -12.08
N GLY A 42 9.96 -15.95 -12.44
CA GLY A 42 10.09 -17.41 -12.41
C GLY A 42 10.26 -18.03 -11.02
N ARG A 43 10.24 -17.25 -9.93
CA ARG A 43 10.34 -17.77 -8.55
C ARG A 43 9.01 -18.34 -8.07
N SER A 44 9.07 -19.38 -7.25
CA SER A 44 7.90 -20.00 -6.64
C SER A 44 7.15 -19.04 -5.71
N THR A 45 5.89 -19.34 -5.44
CA THR A 45 5.09 -18.60 -4.46
C THR A 45 5.65 -18.73 -3.04
N GLN A 46 6.35 -19.83 -2.72
CA GLN A 46 7.06 -20.00 -1.45
C GLN A 46 8.27 -19.07 -1.33
N GLU A 47 9.09 -18.93 -2.38
CA GLU A 47 10.23 -17.99 -2.38
C GLU A 47 9.75 -16.54 -2.24
N LEU A 48 8.66 -16.19 -2.93
CA LEU A 48 8.03 -14.87 -2.81
C LEU A 48 7.54 -14.62 -1.37
N ALA A 49 6.73 -15.52 -0.82
CA ALA A 49 6.20 -15.42 0.54
C ALA A 49 7.33 -15.32 1.58
N TRP A 50 8.39 -16.14 1.43
CA TRP A 50 9.53 -16.09 2.32
C TRP A 50 10.24 -14.75 2.31
N LYS A 51 10.48 -14.17 1.13
CA LYS A 51 11.22 -12.92 1.04
C LYS A 51 10.38 -11.72 1.51
N VAL A 52 9.11 -11.64 1.11
CA VAL A 52 8.17 -10.62 1.63
C VAL A 52 8.09 -10.71 3.16
N GLY A 53 7.89 -11.92 3.67
CA GLY A 53 7.83 -12.18 5.08
C GLY A 53 9.12 -11.84 5.83
N TRP A 54 10.29 -12.11 5.23
CA TRP A 54 11.59 -11.74 5.79
C TRP A 54 11.68 -10.22 5.99
N TYR A 55 11.26 -9.43 4.99
CA TYR A 55 11.21 -7.96 5.09
C TYR A 55 10.15 -7.47 6.07
N ALA A 56 9.08 -8.23 6.31
CA ALA A 56 8.08 -7.86 7.32
C ALA A 56 8.62 -8.02 8.75
N VAL A 57 9.50 -9.00 9.01
CA VAL A 57 9.92 -9.33 10.39
C VAL A 57 11.31 -8.83 10.78
N ASN A 58 12.20 -8.59 9.82
CA ASN A 58 13.60 -8.22 10.06
C ASN A 58 13.90 -6.73 9.88
N GLN A 59 12.89 -5.88 9.74
CA GLN A 59 13.06 -4.44 9.54
C GLN A 59 12.73 -3.65 10.80
N PRO A 60 13.24 -2.41 10.96
CA PRO A 60 13.02 -1.60 12.16
C PRO A 60 11.53 -1.32 12.46
N ILE A 61 10.69 -1.33 11.43
CA ILE A 61 9.23 -1.23 11.55
C ILE A 61 8.64 -2.57 11.14
N ARG A 62 7.96 -3.24 12.08
CA ARG A 62 7.20 -4.47 11.84
C ARG A 62 5.78 -4.10 11.44
N PRO A 63 5.33 -4.39 10.21
CA PRO A 63 4.02 -3.98 9.74
C PRO A 63 2.89 -4.82 10.34
N ASP A 64 1.74 -4.17 10.54
CA ASP A 64 0.43 -4.78 10.77
C ASP A 64 -0.35 -4.92 9.47
N VAL A 65 -0.01 -4.11 8.46
CA VAL A 65 -0.57 -4.18 7.11
C VAL A 65 0.54 -4.17 6.07
N ILE A 66 0.42 -5.01 5.06
CA ILE A 66 1.36 -5.08 3.93
C ILE A 66 0.59 -4.86 2.64
N LEU A 67 1.03 -3.90 1.83
CA LEU A 67 0.50 -3.56 0.51
C LEU A 67 1.51 -4.03 -0.56
N LEU A 68 1.12 -4.97 -1.42
CA LEU A 68 1.99 -5.50 -2.47
C LEU A 68 1.47 -5.13 -3.85
N GLN A 69 2.38 -4.69 -4.71
CA GLN A 69 2.13 -4.45 -6.12
C GLN A 69 2.94 -5.43 -6.96
N GLU A 70 2.48 -5.69 -8.18
CA GLU A 70 3.02 -6.74 -9.05
C GLU A 70 3.13 -8.12 -8.40
N PHE A 71 2.16 -8.43 -7.57
CA PHE A 71 2.01 -9.71 -6.92
C PHE A 71 1.40 -10.74 -7.88
N CYS A 72 1.60 -12.03 -7.57
CA CYS A 72 0.96 -13.13 -8.28
C CYS A 72 -0.05 -13.82 -7.36
N SER A 73 -1.32 -13.83 -7.74
CA SER A 73 -2.44 -14.21 -6.86
C SER A 73 -2.36 -15.65 -6.31
N GLY A 74 -1.64 -16.56 -6.99
CA GLY A 74 -1.34 -17.89 -6.47
C GLY A 74 -0.49 -17.89 -5.18
N GLY A 75 0.14 -16.75 -4.85
CA GLY A 75 0.90 -16.56 -3.62
C GLY A 75 0.07 -16.21 -2.39
N THR A 76 -1.21 -15.87 -2.53
CA THR A 76 -2.03 -15.30 -1.43
C THR A 76 -2.04 -16.19 -0.18
N ALA A 77 -2.48 -17.45 -0.31
CA ALA A 77 -2.52 -18.38 0.83
C ALA A 77 -1.13 -18.78 1.34
N THR A 78 -0.13 -18.79 0.44
CA THR A 78 1.26 -19.12 0.82
C THR A 78 1.86 -18.01 1.69
N LEU A 79 1.62 -16.74 1.33
CA LEU A 79 2.03 -15.58 2.11
C LEU A 79 1.33 -15.53 3.46
N GLU A 80 0.01 -15.75 3.49
CA GLU A 80 -0.78 -15.81 4.72
C GLU A 80 -0.17 -16.82 5.71
N LYS A 81 -0.06 -18.08 5.30
CA LYS A 81 0.51 -19.15 6.13
C LYS A 81 1.94 -18.85 6.59
N TRP A 82 2.76 -18.25 5.72
CA TRP A 82 4.13 -17.89 6.08
C TRP A 82 4.13 -16.83 7.19
N LEU A 83 3.35 -15.76 7.04
CA LEU A 83 3.26 -14.66 8.00
C LEU A 83 2.76 -15.18 9.35
N GLU A 84 1.70 -16.00 9.35
CA GLU A 84 1.17 -16.61 10.57
C GLU A 84 2.20 -17.44 11.31
N THR A 85 2.90 -18.30 10.58
CA THR A 85 3.94 -19.17 11.14
C THR A 85 5.06 -18.35 11.75
N LYS A 86 5.48 -17.27 11.08
CA LYS A 86 6.68 -16.51 11.46
C LYS A 86 6.43 -15.44 12.50
N THR A 87 5.25 -14.83 12.51
CA THR A 87 4.90 -13.81 13.50
C THR A 87 4.10 -14.36 14.68
N ARG A 88 3.58 -15.59 14.58
CA ARG A 88 2.62 -16.17 15.55
C ARG A 88 1.40 -15.28 15.78
N ARG A 89 0.93 -14.61 14.73
CA ARG A 89 -0.29 -13.79 14.73
C ARG A 89 -1.20 -14.34 13.64
N ALA A 90 -2.52 -14.24 13.81
CA ALA A 90 -3.43 -14.46 12.69
C ALA A 90 -3.18 -13.42 11.60
N TRP A 91 -3.23 -13.83 10.33
CA TRP A 91 -3.16 -12.92 9.19
C TRP A 91 -4.29 -13.23 8.22
N THR A 92 -4.81 -12.17 7.59
CA THR A 92 -5.71 -12.31 6.45
C THR A 92 -5.07 -11.65 5.24
N VAL A 93 -4.94 -12.37 4.14
CA VAL A 93 -4.39 -11.87 2.88
C VAL A 93 -5.47 -11.92 1.81
N ARG A 94 -5.65 -10.81 1.09
CA ARG A 94 -6.49 -10.74 -0.11
C ARG A 94 -5.71 -10.16 -1.27
N SER A 95 -5.99 -10.66 -2.46
CA SER A 95 -5.43 -10.15 -3.71
C SER A 95 -6.55 -9.71 -4.65
N ALA A 96 -6.32 -8.61 -5.36
CA ALA A 96 -7.18 -8.14 -6.42
C ALA A 96 -6.47 -8.33 -7.76
N VAL A 97 -7.07 -9.11 -8.65
CA VAL A 97 -6.52 -9.40 -9.99
C VAL A 97 -6.56 -8.15 -10.85
N ILE A 98 -5.52 -7.99 -11.67
CA ILE A 98 -5.41 -6.95 -12.67
C ILE A 98 -5.71 -7.57 -14.04
N ASP A 99 -6.75 -7.06 -14.67
CA ASP A 99 -7.14 -7.50 -16.00
C ASP A 99 -6.39 -6.72 -17.09
N SER A 100 -6.28 -7.35 -18.24
CA SER A 100 -5.91 -6.71 -19.50
C SER A 100 -7.04 -5.80 -20.01
N ALA A 101 -6.77 -5.06 -21.09
CA ALA A 101 -7.73 -4.14 -21.71
C ALA A 101 -9.06 -4.82 -22.07
N ASP A 102 -8.97 -6.04 -22.61
CA ASP A 102 -10.09 -6.90 -23.00
C ASP A 102 -10.88 -7.48 -21.81
N GLY A 103 -10.45 -7.24 -20.57
CA GLY A 103 -11.10 -7.74 -19.36
C GLY A 103 -10.69 -9.16 -18.98
N THR A 104 -9.69 -9.75 -19.64
CA THR A 104 -9.15 -11.04 -19.24
C THR A 104 -8.11 -10.89 -18.13
N PRO A 105 -8.09 -11.79 -17.12
CA PRO A 105 -7.04 -11.79 -16.10
C PRO A 105 -5.64 -11.96 -16.71
N LYS A 106 -4.78 -10.97 -16.52
CA LYS A 106 -3.38 -11.07 -16.97
C LYS A 106 -2.67 -12.13 -16.12
N GLN A 107 -2.17 -13.19 -16.74
CA GLN A 107 -1.48 -14.26 -16.01
C GLN A 107 -0.08 -13.84 -15.58
N CYS A 108 0.40 -14.23 -14.40
CA CYS A 108 1.82 -14.12 -14.12
C CYS A 108 2.63 -15.09 -14.99
N ALA A 109 3.90 -14.76 -15.26
CA ALA A 109 4.83 -15.73 -15.83
C ALA A 109 4.85 -16.99 -14.94
N ARG A 110 4.99 -18.17 -15.55
CA ARG A 110 5.11 -19.44 -14.80
C ARG A 110 6.38 -19.44 -13.96
N ASP A 111 6.42 -20.27 -12.94
CA ASP A 111 7.67 -20.50 -12.22
C ASP A 111 8.67 -21.31 -13.08
N SER A 112 9.91 -21.43 -12.61
CA SER A 112 10.99 -22.16 -13.28
C SER A 112 10.71 -23.65 -13.52
N ARG A 113 9.68 -24.21 -12.88
CA ARG A 113 9.20 -25.60 -13.10
C ARG A 113 7.95 -25.64 -13.98
N GLY A 114 7.58 -24.53 -14.61
CA GLY A 114 6.39 -24.43 -15.45
C GLY A 114 5.07 -24.38 -14.68
N ARG A 115 5.07 -24.21 -13.35
CA ARG A 115 3.84 -24.17 -12.55
C ARG A 115 3.18 -22.79 -12.63
N SER A 116 1.85 -22.77 -12.60
CA SER A 116 1.09 -21.52 -12.53
C SER A 116 1.38 -20.79 -11.22
N ARG A 117 1.50 -19.46 -11.30
CA ARG A 117 1.59 -18.57 -10.13
C ARG A 117 0.33 -17.73 -9.95
N GLY A 118 -0.73 -18.04 -10.69
CA GLY A 118 -1.96 -17.26 -10.74
C GLY A 118 -1.84 -16.01 -11.61
N SER A 119 -2.73 -15.05 -11.37
CA SER A 119 -2.82 -13.81 -12.14
C SER A 119 -2.01 -12.67 -11.52
N PHE A 120 -1.59 -11.74 -12.36
CA PHE A 120 -1.08 -10.43 -11.96
C PHE A 120 -2.09 -9.73 -11.07
N SER A 121 -1.62 -9.19 -9.94
CA SER A 121 -2.49 -8.67 -8.89
C SER A 121 -1.79 -7.64 -8.03
N ILE A 122 -2.59 -6.90 -7.26
CA ILE A 122 -2.13 -6.28 -6.01
C ILE A 122 -2.61 -7.13 -4.84
N ALA A 123 -1.97 -7.04 -3.68
CA ALA A 123 -2.38 -7.73 -2.47
C ALA A 123 -2.34 -6.85 -1.23
N VAL A 124 -3.23 -7.13 -0.28
CA VAL A 124 -3.24 -6.54 1.05
C VAL A 124 -3.24 -7.67 2.08
N ALA A 125 -2.23 -7.70 2.94
CA ALA A 125 -2.16 -8.57 4.11
C ALA A 125 -2.41 -7.75 5.37
N VAL A 126 -3.26 -8.23 6.27
CA VAL A 126 -3.55 -7.59 7.56
C VAL A 126 -3.35 -8.58 8.68
N ALA A 127 -2.69 -8.16 9.75
CA ALA A 127 -2.62 -8.94 10.97
C ALA A 127 -3.91 -8.80 11.79
N GLY A 128 -4.60 -9.92 11.99
CA GLY A 128 -5.91 -9.99 12.61
C GLY A 128 -7.07 -9.80 11.63
N ASN A 129 -8.23 -9.45 12.17
CA ASN A 129 -9.49 -9.39 11.41
C ASN A 129 -9.60 -8.09 10.62
N ALA A 130 -9.98 -8.21 9.35
CA ALA A 130 -10.30 -7.09 8.48
C ALA A 130 -11.39 -7.47 7.47
N THR A 131 -12.16 -6.47 7.03
CA THR A 131 -13.01 -6.60 5.83
C THR A 131 -12.30 -5.97 4.65
N PHE A 132 -12.48 -6.55 3.47
CA PHE A 132 -11.78 -6.15 2.26
C PHE A 132 -12.76 -5.77 1.16
N ASP A 133 -12.40 -4.75 0.40
CA ASP A 133 -13.18 -4.28 -0.74
C ASP A 133 -12.24 -3.82 -1.87
N THR A 134 -12.61 -4.17 -3.10
CA THR A 134 -11.86 -3.85 -4.32
C THR A 134 -12.64 -2.82 -5.12
N HIS A 135 -11.95 -1.80 -5.60
CA HIS A 135 -12.51 -0.75 -6.44
C HIS A 135 -11.77 -0.69 -7.76
N ALA A 136 -12.50 -0.76 -8.88
CA ALA A 136 -11.92 -0.43 -10.17
C ALA A 136 -11.54 1.05 -10.20
N LEU A 137 -10.39 1.37 -10.78
CA LEU A 137 -9.97 2.74 -11.02
C LEU A 137 -10.01 3.04 -12.52
N THR A 138 -10.24 4.31 -12.87
CA THR A 138 -10.24 4.76 -14.25
C THR A 138 -8.90 4.41 -14.91
N SER A 139 -8.95 3.60 -15.95
CA SER A 139 -7.76 3.01 -16.58
C SER A 139 -7.72 3.29 -18.08
N PRO A 140 -6.53 3.34 -18.69
CA PRO A 140 -6.40 3.39 -20.13
C PRO A 140 -7.11 2.21 -20.81
N PRO A 141 -8.00 2.45 -21.79
CA PRO A 141 -8.80 1.39 -22.40
C PRO A 141 -8.00 0.42 -23.27
N TRP A 142 -6.73 0.69 -23.55
CA TRP A 142 -5.84 -0.16 -24.35
C TRP A 142 -4.77 -0.91 -23.53
N TYR A 143 -4.76 -0.76 -22.20
CA TYR A 143 -3.75 -1.41 -21.34
C TYR A 143 -4.39 -2.06 -20.11
N GLN A 144 -3.63 -2.19 -19.01
CA GLN A 144 -4.04 -2.86 -17.78
C GLN A 144 -5.10 -2.05 -17.01
N ARG A 145 -6.11 -2.75 -16.49
CA ARG A 145 -7.13 -2.19 -15.60
C ARG A 145 -6.60 -2.09 -14.18
N ARG A 146 -6.49 -0.86 -13.66
CA ARG A 146 -5.99 -0.57 -12.32
C ARG A 146 -7.12 -0.71 -11.30
N VAL A 147 -6.75 -1.13 -10.09
CA VAL A 147 -7.67 -1.31 -8.97
C VAL A 147 -7.06 -0.76 -7.69
N ALA A 148 -7.90 -0.39 -6.73
CA ALA A 148 -7.53 -0.20 -5.34
C ALA A 148 -8.10 -1.36 -4.51
N LEU A 149 -7.30 -1.88 -3.58
CA LEU A 149 -7.73 -2.87 -2.60
C LEU A 149 -7.63 -2.24 -1.21
N CYS A 150 -8.76 -2.12 -0.54
CA CYS A 150 -8.86 -1.53 0.78
C CYS A 150 -9.15 -2.59 1.83
N ALA A 151 -8.55 -2.43 3.00
CA ALA A 151 -8.85 -3.19 4.20
C ALA A 151 -9.38 -2.25 5.29
N THR A 152 -10.51 -2.60 5.88
CA THR A 152 -11.05 -1.92 7.06
C THR A 152 -10.76 -2.77 8.29
N ILE A 153 -10.09 -2.18 9.28
CA ILE A 153 -9.55 -2.86 10.46
C ILE A 153 -10.21 -2.27 11.70
N PRO A 154 -11.28 -2.91 12.23
CA PRO A 154 -12.06 -2.35 13.33
C PRO A 154 -11.23 -2.12 14.60
N ALA A 155 -10.37 -3.08 14.96
CA ALA A 155 -9.57 -3.05 16.18
C ALA A 155 -8.65 -1.83 16.28
N SER A 156 -8.17 -1.32 15.15
CA SER A 156 -7.28 -0.15 15.08
C SER A 156 -7.96 1.08 14.50
N ARG A 157 -9.29 1.01 14.28
CA ARG A 157 -10.10 2.01 13.57
C ARG A 157 -9.40 2.56 12.34
N ALA A 158 -8.82 1.68 11.53
CA ALA A 158 -8.04 2.05 10.36
C ALA A 158 -8.69 1.58 9.06
N ARG A 159 -8.60 2.40 8.01
CA ARG A 159 -8.82 1.97 6.62
C ARG A 159 -7.52 2.14 5.85
N VAL A 160 -7.01 1.05 5.32
CA VAL A 160 -5.74 1.03 4.58
C VAL A 160 -6.01 0.61 3.16
N CYS A 161 -5.66 1.47 2.19
CA CYS A 161 -5.88 1.21 0.77
C CYS A 161 -4.55 1.14 0.02
N GLY A 162 -4.34 0.02 -0.68
CA GLY A 162 -3.21 -0.20 -1.58
C GLY A 162 -3.63 -0.13 -3.04
N THR A 163 -2.76 0.37 -3.90
CA THR A 163 -2.98 0.36 -5.37
C THR A 163 -1.67 0.23 -6.14
N HIS A 164 -1.78 0.05 -7.46
CA HIS A 164 -0.70 0.18 -8.44
C HIS A 164 -1.23 1.01 -9.60
N LEU A 165 -0.85 2.28 -9.67
CA LEU A 165 -1.38 3.22 -10.67
C LEU A 165 -0.78 2.97 -12.06
N SER A 166 -1.38 3.58 -13.08
CA SER A 166 -0.83 3.54 -14.45
C SER A 166 0.63 4.01 -14.50
N ALA A 167 1.48 3.35 -15.27
CA ALA A 167 2.95 3.52 -15.27
C ALA A 167 3.42 4.84 -15.90
N GLY A 168 2.60 5.46 -16.75
CA GLY A 168 2.99 6.68 -17.49
C GLY A 168 4.02 6.49 -18.58
N LEU A 169 4.19 5.26 -19.01
CA LEU A 169 5.04 4.90 -20.14
C LEU A 169 4.24 4.99 -21.44
N SER A 170 4.91 4.94 -22.58
CA SER A 170 4.29 5.19 -23.90
C SER A 170 3.12 4.27 -24.23
N TYR A 171 3.10 3.07 -23.66
CA TYR A 171 2.02 2.08 -23.82
C TYR A 171 0.91 2.21 -22.75
N ASP A 172 1.00 3.18 -21.84
CA ASP A 172 0.07 3.40 -20.73
C ASP A 172 -0.35 4.89 -20.69
N ASP A 173 -0.15 5.61 -19.57
CA ASP A 173 -0.62 6.99 -19.32
C ASP A 173 0.43 8.08 -19.64
N LYS A 174 1.06 8.03 -20.83
CA LYS A 174 2.09 9.04 -21.24
C LYS A 174 1.50 10.32 -21.81
N GLN A 175 0.18 10.43 -21.95
CA GLN A 175 -0.45 11.63 -22.50
C GLN A 175 -0.16 12.87 -21.66
N ASN A 176 -0.20 14.03 -22.32
CA ASN A 176 -0.09 15.33 -21.66
C ASN A 176 -1.08 15.41 -20.48
N GLY A 177 -0.56 15.77 -19.30
CA GLY A 177 -1.38 15.89 -18.09
C GLY A 177 -1.51 14.60 -17.26
N ALA A 178 -0.95 13.46 -17.68
CA ALA A 178 -1.12 12.17 -16.99
C ALA A 178 -2.60 11.91 -16.58
N PRO A 179 -3.53 11.94 -17.56
CA PRO A 179 -4.95 12.02 -17.29
C PRO A 179 -5.50 10.84 -16.49
N TYR A 180 -4.95 9.64 -16.66
CA TYR A 180 -5.44 8.46 -15.94
C TYR A 180 -4.93 8.43 -14.51
N ARG A 181 -3.63 8.56 -14.25
CA ARG A 181 -3.12 8.62 -12.87
C ARG A 181 -3.74 9.77 -12.07
N THR A 182 -3.94 10.93 -12.69
CA THR A 182 -4.59 12.08 -12.03
C THR A 182 -6.01 11.74 -11.56
N ARG A 183 -6.80 11.03 -12.39
CA ARG A 183 -8.14 10.54 -12.00
C ARG A 183 -8.04 9.44 -10.95
N GLN A 184 -7.15 8.47 -11.13
CA GLN A 184 -6.94 7.36 -10.20
C GLN A 184 -6.58 7.84 -8.79
N VAL A 185 -5.77 8.89 -8.63
CA VAL A 185 -5.47 9.48 -7.32
C VAL A 185 -6.72 10.09 -6.66
N ARG A 186 -7.58 10.77 -7.44
CA ARG A 186 -8.83 11.34 -6.91
C ARG A 186 -9.80 10.24 -6.48
N GLU A 187 -9.93 9.20 -7.29
CA GLU A 187 -10.73 8.02 -6.97
C GLU A 187 -10.19 7.31 -5.73
N LEU A 188 -8.87 7.12 -5.64
CA LEU A 188 -8.21 6.53 -4.48
C LEU A 188 -8.50 7.30 -3.19
N LEU A 189 -8.45 8.63 -3.23
CA LEU A 189 -8.84 9.49 -2.11
C LEU A 189 -10.31 9.27 -1.71
N ALA A 190 -11.21 9.19 -2.69
CA ALA A 190 -12.64 8.98 -2.44
C ALA A 190 -12.93 7.59 -1.84
N VAL A 191 -12.36 6.52 -2.39
CA VAL A 191 -12.59 5.15 -1.88
C VAL A 191 -11.92 4.90 -0.53
N ALA A 192 -10.83 5.61 -0.23
CA ALA A 192 -10.15 5.50 1.05
C ALA A 192 -10.86 6.27 2.17
N ALA A 193 -11.68 7.27 1.85
CA ALA A 193 -12.41 8.04 2.84
C ALA A 193 -13.38 7.15 3.63
N LYS A 194 -13.23 7.15 4.96
CA LYS A 194 -14.10 6.40 5.87
C LYS A 194 -14.29 7.16 7.18
N PRO A 195 -15.48 7.76 7.42
CA PRO A 195 -15.76 8.49 8.64
C PRO A 195 -15.50 7.64 9.89
N GLY A 196 -14.82 8.24 10.88
CA GLY A 196 -14.49 7.58 12.15
C GLY A 196 -13.30 6.62 12.09
N TYR A 197 -12.63 6.49 10.94
CA TYR A 197 -11.43 5.68 10.75
C TYR A 197 -10.25 6.58 10.34
N ARG A 198 -9.04 6.28 10.83
CA ARG A 198 -7.83 6.86 10.27
C ARG A 198 -7.49 6.17 8.95
N VAL A 199 -7.09 6.95 7.96
CA VAL A 199 -6.87 6.47 6.59
C VAL A 199 -5.37 6.41 6.30
N VAL A 200 -4.91 5.27 5.79
CA VAL A 200 -3.57 5.11 5.23
C VAL A 200 -3.71 4.73 3.76
N ILE A 201 -3.05 5.46 2.87
CA ILE A 201 -3.10 5.23 1.41
C ILE A 201 -1.68 4.96 0.95
N GLY A 202 -1.47 3.95 0.11
CA GLY A 202 -0.16 3.72 -0.45
C GLY A 202 -0.11 2.76 -1.61
N GLY A 203 1.10 2.42 -1.99
CA GLY A 203 1.40 1.59 -3.14
C GLY A 203 2.42 2.22 -4.06
N ASP A 204 2.57 1.61 -5.22
CA ASP A 204 3.28 2.16 -6.35
C ASP A 204 2.35 3.12 -7.10
N LEU A 205 2.60 4.42 -6.93
CA LEU A 205 1.78 5.45 -7.54
C LEU A 205 2.29 5.85 -8.92
N ASN A 206 3.42 5.27 -9.37
CA ASN A 206 4.03 5.56 -10.66
C ASN A 206 4.10 7.06 -10.96
N ALA A 207 4.33 7.89 -9.95
CA ALA A 207 4.36 9.33 -10.10
C ALA A 207 5.46 9.89 -9.23
N ARG A 208 6.26 10.79 -9.80
CA ARG A 208 7.33 11.49 -9.08
C ARG A 208 6.72 12.48 -8.09
N PRO A 209 7.40 12.78 -6.98
CA PRO A 209 6.84 13.68 -5.99
C PRO A 209 7.01 15.14 -6.45
N PRO A 210 6.18 16.07 -5.95
CA PRO A 210 6.09 17.43 -6.47
C PRO A 210 7.43 18.18 -6.50
N ASP A 211 8.28 17.96 -5.49
CA ASP A 211 9.52 18.71 -5.29
C ASP A 211 10.77 17.93 -5.74
N SER A 212 10.61 16.86 -6.53
CA SER A 212 11.73 15.99 -6.96
C SER A 212 12.70 16.62 -7.96
N GLY A 213 12.34 17.70 -8.64
CA GLY A 213 13.12 18.21 -9.78
C GLY A 213 13.17 17.28 -11.00
N GLN A 214 12.53 16.10 -10.92
CA GLN A 214 12.61 15.04 -11.91
C GLN A 214 11.25 14.82 -12.59
N GLY A 215 11.24 14.60 -13.91
CA GLY A 215 10.01 14.32 -14.68
C GLY A 215 9.23 15.57 -15.05
N SER A 216 8.08 15.38 -15.71
CA SER A 216 7.26 16.51 -16.17
C SER A 216 6.50 17.16 -15.01
N VAL A 217 6.11 18.43 -15.16
CA VAL A 217 5.25 19.12 -14.17
C VAL A 217 3.93 18.37 -13.96
N ALA A 218 3.33 17.86 -15.04
CA ALA A 218 2.10 17.08 -14.98
C ALA A 218 2.27 15.80 -14.15
N GLU A 219 3.33 15.02 -14.42
CA GLU A 219 3.66 13.80 -13.67
C GLU A 219 3.86 14.10 -12.17
N ARG A 220 4.60 15.16 -11.85
CA ARG A 220 4.85 15.58 -10.47
C ARG A 220 3.59 16.06 -9.74
N ASN A 221 2.62 16.61 -10.48
CA ASN A 221 1.37 17.11 -9.91
C ASN A 221 0.35 16.00 -9.59
N VAL A 222 0.53 14.78 -10.10
CA VAL A 222 -0.36 13.64 -9.82
C VAL A 222 -0.53 13.39 -8.32
N THR A 223 0.56 13.45 -7.55
CA THR A 223 0.54 13.17 -6.10
C THR A 223 0.22 14.40 -5.24
N ALA A 224 0.11 15.59 -5.82
CA ALA A 224 -0.13 16.82 -5.07
C ALA A 224 -1.42 16.78 -4.20
N PRO A 225 -2.55 16.20 -4.65
CA PRO A 225 -3.74 16.05 -3.81
C PRO A 225 -3.50 15.18 -2.56
N LEU A 226 -2.67 14.14 -2.66
CA LEU A 226 -2.33 13.29 -1.51
C LEU A 226 -1.48 14.06 -0.49
N TYR A 227 -0.47 14.82 -0.93
CA TYR A 227 0.30 15.71 -0.05
C TYR A 227 -0.53 16.84 0.56
N ALA A 228 -1.56 17.31 -0.13
CA ALA A 228 -2.47 18.31 0.40
C ALA A 228 -3.33 17.74 1.54
N ALA A 229 -3.85 16.52 1.38
CA ALA A 229 -4.73 15.88 2.35
C ALA A 229 -4.00 15.16 3.50
N TYR A 230 -2.81 14.61 3.23
CA TYR A 230 -2.09 13.71 4.12
C TYR A 230 -0.62 14.11 4.29
N GLN A 231 0.06 13.45 5.21
CA GLN A 231 1.51 13.49 5.35
C GLN A 231 2.10 12.21 4.76
N GLU A 232 3.06 12.36 3.85
CA GLU A 232 3.80 11.21 3.32
C GLU A 232 4.86 10.74 4.33
N CYS A 233 5.08 9.43 4.39
CA CYS A 233 6.00 8.78 5.30
C CYS A 233 7.38 9.44 5.32
N ASP A 234 7.99 9.61 4.15
CA ASP A 234 9.36 10.12 4.01
C ASP A 234 9.41 11.63 3.71
N GLN A 235 8.33 12.35 4.06
CA GLN A 235 8.26 13.79 4.00
C GLN A 235 9.03 14.42 5.16
N ARG A 236 9.91 15.39 4.86
CA ARG A 236 10.70 16.11 5.86
C ARG A 236 10.29 17.58 5.89
N GLY A 237 9.58 17.98 6.94
CA GLY A 237 8.99 19.32 7.00
C GLY A 237 8.06 19.56 5.81
N ALA A 238 8.32 20.64 5.07
CA ALA A 238 7.57 20.99 3.86
C ALA A 238 8.03 20.26 2.59
N ALA A 239 9.20 19.59 2.60
CA ALA A 239 9.78 18.99 1.40
C ALA A 239 9.07 17.69 0.99
N ARG A 240 8.52 17.67 -0.24
CA ARG A 240 7.81 16.54 -0.85
C ARG A 240 8.69 15.89 -1.91
N ASN A 241 9.80 15.29 -1.48
CA ASN A 241 10.82 14.71 -2.35
C ASN A 241 11.56 13.54 -1.68
N GLY A 242 10.87 12.75 -0.84
CA GLY A 242 11.46 11.66 -0.05
C GLY A 242 12.38 10.72 -0.85
N ARG A 243 13.07 9.84 -0.14
CA ARG A 243 14.04 8.89 -0.72
C ARG A 243 13.41 8.08 -1.85
N TRP A 244 14.23 7.80 -2.85
CA TRP A 244 13.86 6.97 -4.00
C TRP A 244 13.46 5.56 -3.56
N THR A 245 12.56 4.96 -4.32
CA THR A 245 12.03 3.62 -4.07
C THR A 245 12.11 2.73 -5.29
N GLU A 246 12.47 3.25 -6.46
CA GLU A 246 12.61 2.48 -7.70
C GLU A 246 13.98 2.77 -8.35
N ARG A 247 14.53 1.75 -9.01
CA ARG A 247 15.75 1.86 -9.80
C ARG A 247 15.54 1.53 -11.28
N HIS A 248 15.26 2.56 -12.07
CA HIS A 248 15.17 2.43 -13.53
C HIS A 248 16.55 2.62 -14.18
N GLY A 249 17.27 1.52 -14.42
CA GLY A 249 18.64 1.58 -14.95
C GLY A 249 19.60 2.29 -13.99
N SER A 250 20.17 3.42 -14.40
CA SER A 250 21.01 4.27 -13.54
C SER A 250 20.21 5.28 -12.70
N ALA A 251 18.95 5.53 -13.06
CA ALA A 251 18.11 6.49 -12.36
C ALA A 251 17.65 5.94 -11.00
N ARG A 252 17.42 6.85 -10.06
CA ARG A 252 16.86 6.60 -8.73
C ARG A 252 15.65 7.49 -8.59
N ILE A 253 14.47 6.89 -8.51
CA ILE A 253 13.20 7.62 -8.59
C ILE A 253 12.32 7.22 -7.40
N LYS A 254 11.59 8.17 -6.82
CA LYS A 254 10.55 7.87 -5.82
C LYS A 254 9.21 7.66 -6.55
N LEU A 255 8.66 6.45 -6.43
CA LEU A 255 7.38 6.06 -7.03
C LEU A 255 6.45 5.36 -6.02
N ASP A 256 6.98 4.87 -4.91
CA ASP A 256 6.23 4.20 -3.85
C ASP A 256 6.00 5.14 -2.67
N TYR A 257 4.79 5.06 -2.12
CA TYR A 257 4.32 6.01 -1.12
C TYR A 257 3.49 5.33 -0.03
N LEU A 258 3.58 5.90 1.16
CA LEU A 258 2.63 5.68 2.25
C LEU A 258 2.23 7.05 2.80
N PHE A 259 0.96 7.39 2.66
CA PHE A 259 0.34 8.60 3.18
C PHE A 259 -0.51 8.25 4.40
N ALA A 260 -0.36 9.03 5.47
CA ALA A 260 -1.14 8.89 6.70
C ALA A 260 -1.65 10.28 7.14
N PRO A 261 -2.61 10.38 8.07
CA PRO A 261 -3.15 11.67 8.49
C PRO A 261 -2.03 12.56 9.04
N LYS A 262 -2.11 13.87 8.75
CA LYS A 262 -1.08 14.83 9.17
C LYS A 262 -0.86 14.80 10.68
N GLY A 263 0.39 14.80 11.10
CA GLY A 263 0.77 14.73 12.52
C GLY A 263 0.65 13.34 13.15
N ARG A 264 0.30 12.30 12.37
CA ARG A 264 0.22 10.91 12.86
C ARG A 264 1.38 10.03 12.37
N VAL A 265 2.22 10.52 11.47
CA VAL A 265 3.44 9.79 11.06
C VAL A 265 4.45 9.84 12.21
N ALA A 266 4.62 8.71 12.90
CA ALA A 266 5.51 8.55 14.04
C ALA A 266 6.87 7.94 13.65
N GLY A 267 7.00 7.40 12.45
CA GLY A 267 8.25 6.84 11.96
C GLY A 267 8.15 6.44 10.49
N CYS A 268 9.28 6.52 9.79
CA CYS A 268 9.39 6.13 8.39
C CYS A 268 10.71 5.39 8.12
N TYR A 269 10.65 4.32 7.34
CA TYR A 269 11.81 3.56 6.93
C TYR A 269 11.71 3.14 5.47
N VAL A 270 12.83 3.24 4.74
CA VAL A 270 12.96 2.73 3.37
C VAL A 270 14.15 1.79 3.36
N GLU A 271 13.95 0.53 2.97
CA GLU A 271 15.02 -0.46 2.89
C GLU A 271 15.80 -0.28 1.58
N GLN A 272 16.73 0.68 1.58
CA GLN A 272 17.52 1.04 0.40
C GLN A 272 18.41 -0.10 -0.12
N ARG A 273 18.78 -1.05 0.73
CA ARG A 273 19.65 -2.19 0.38
C ARG A 273 18.86 -3.37 -0.19
N ALA A 274 17.52 -3.32 -0.22
CA ALA A 274 16.72 -4.38 -0.83
C ALA A 274 17.07 -4.55 -2.31
N ALA A 275 17.42 -5.76 -2.73
CA ALA A 275 17.79 -6.08 -4.13
C ALA A 275 16.90 -7.16 -4.76
N SER A 276 15.86 -7.61 -4.05
CA SER A 276 14.94 -8.66 -4.54
C SER A 276 13.84 -8.12 -5.47
N SER A 277 13.75 -6.81 -5.63
CA SER A 277 12.88 -6.11 -6.56
C SER A 277 13.64 -4.88 -7.06
N ASP A 278 13.27 -4.37 -8.23
CA ASP A 278 13.64 -3.03 -8.70
C ASP A 278 13.07 -1.93 -7.80
N HIS A 279 12.04 -2.25 -7.01
CA HIS A 279 11.49 -1.39 -5.96
C HIS A 279 12.00 -1.71 -4.53
N LYS A 280 11.93 -0.70 -3.66
CA LYS A 280 12.33 -0.75 -2.25
C LYS A 280 11.10 -0.85 -1.33
N PRO A 281 11.11 -1.75 -0.34
CA PRO A 281 10.10 -1.74 0.71
C PRO A 281 10.12 -0.41 1.49
N LEU A 282 8.95 0.20 1.65
CA LEU A 282 8.70 1.43 2.40
C LEU A 282 7.76 1.13 3.58
N TYR A 283 8.06 1.69 4.75
CA TYR A 283 7.34 1.40 6.00
C TYR A 283 6.99 2.70 6.71
N VAL A 284 5.75 2.79 7.19
CA VAL A 284 5.29 3.88 8.05
C VAL A 284 4.79 3.33 9.38
N LYS A 285 5.08 4.04 10.47
CA LYS A 285 4.42 3.86 11.77
C LYS A 285 3.46 5.02 11.99
N VAL A 286 2.21 4.72 12.30
CA VAL A 286 1.11 5.68 12.50
C VAL A 286 0.62 5.62 13.94
N SER A 287 0.56 6.76 14.62
CA SER A 287 0.03 6.89 15.98
C SER A 287 -1.46 7.19 16.02
#